data_AF-A0A931GAG3-F1
#
_entry.id   AF-A0A931GAG3-F1
#
_cell.length_a   1.000
_cell.length_b   1.000
_cell.length_c   1.000
_cell.angle_alpha   90.00
_cell.angle_beta   90.00
_cell.angle_gamma   90.00
#
_symmetry.space_group_name_H-M   'P 1'
#
loop_
_entity.id
_entity.type
_entity.pdbx_description
1 polymer ?
#
loop_
_entity_poly.entity_id
_entity_poly.type
_entity_poly.pdbx_seq_one_letter_code
_entity_poly.pdbx_strand_id
1 'polypeptide(L)' 'MKTEKEIKKRLAELEILIKDTKARLPAHSVKPPVMMDLLAYEDEYDDLMKQLADLKK' A
#
# COMPACT_ATOMS: atom_id res chain seq x y z
N MET A 1 9.44 12.92 -9.50
CA MET A 1 9.64 11.46 -9.64
C MET A 1 10.40 10.97 -8.43
N LYS A 2 9.90 9.93 -7.74
CA LYS A 2 10.66 9.24 -6.70
C LYS A 2 11.76 8.40 -7.36
N THR A 3 12.91 8.27 -6.72
CA THR A 3 13.98 7.34 -7.13
C THR A 3 13.58 5.90 -6.87
N GLU A 4 14.23 4.94 -7.54
CA GLU A 4 13.98 3.50 -7.32
C GLU A 4 14.10 3.11 -5.83
N LYS A 5 15.10 3.66 -5.13
CA LYS A 5 15.32 3.40 -3.70
C LYS A 5 14.18 3.95 -2.84
N GLU A 6 13.67 5.14 -3.15
CA GLU A 6 12.53 5.74 -2.44
C GLU A 6 11.24 4.96 -2.68
N ILE A 7 11.02 4.49 -3.92
CA ILE A 7 9.86 3.66 -4.26
C ILE A 7 9.91 2.34 -3.48
N LYS A 8 11.05 1.63 -3.51
CA LYS A 8 11.23 0.38 -2.75
C LYS A 8 11.04 0.56 -1.25
N LYS A 9 11.58 1.65 -0.68
CA LYS A 9 11.37 1.98 0.74
C LYS A 9 9.89 2.16 1.04
N ARG A 10 9.17 2.92 0.21
CA ARG A 10 7.75 3.19 0.42
C ARG A 10 6.88 1.94 0.25
N LEU A 11 7.20 1.06 -0.71
CA LEU A 11 6.52 -0.22 -0.87
C LEU A 11 6.63 -1.09 0.39
N ALA A 12 7.82 -1.17 1.01
CA ALA A 12 8.01 -1.90 2.26
C ALA A 12 7.20 -1.30 3.43
N GLU A 13 7.09 0.03 3.51
CA GLU A 13 6.23 0.70 4.50
C GLU A 13 4.75 0.38 4.27
N LEU A 14 4.29 0.40 3.01
CA LEU A 14 2.91 0.09 2.64
C LEU A 14 2.55 -1.36 2.95
N GLU A 15 3.45 -2.32 2.72
CA GLU A 15 3.21 -3.72 3.07
C GLU A 15 2.92 -3.91 4.57
N ILE A 16 3.66 -3.19 5.43
CA ILE A 16 3.43 -3.20 6.89
C ILE A 16 2.06 -2.58 7.20
N LEU A 17 1.76 -1.41 6.63
CA LEU A 17 0.50 -0.69 6.86
C LEU A 17 -0.72 -1.50 6.41
N ILE A 18 -0.64 -2.15 5.26
CA ILE A 18 -1.68 -3.03 4.71
C ILE A 18 -1.90 -4.22 5.65
N LYS A 19 -0.82 -4.88 6.07
CA LYS A 19 -0.90 -6.04 6.97
C LYS A 19 -1.51 -5.67 8.33
N ASP A 20 -1.06 -4.57 8.92
CA ASP A 20 -1.57 -4.08 10.21
C ASP A 20 -3.02 -3.62 10.10
N THR A 21 -3.40 -3.00 8.98
CA THR A 21 -4.79 -2.57 8.74
C THR A 21 -5.71 -3.76 8.53
N LYS A 22 -5.28 -4.78 7.77
CA LYS A 22 -5.98 -6.06 7.61
C LYS A 22 -6.14 -6.80 8.95
N ALA A 23 -5.12 -6.80 9.80
CA ALA A 23 -5.19 -7.43 11.13
C ALA A 23 -6.19 -6.74 12.07
N ARG A 24 -6.44 -5.44 11.87
CA ARG A 24 -7.42 -4.66 12.64
C ARG A 24 -8.84 -4.78 12.09
N LEU A 25 -9.05 -5.38 10.92
CA LEU A 25 -10.38 -5.60 10.37
C LEU A 25 -11.10 -6.73 11.13
N PRO A 26 -12.28 -6.46 11.72
CA PRO A 26 -13.08 -7.51 12.33
C PRO A 26 -13.53 -8.55 11.29
N ALA A 27 -13.45 -9.84 11.63
CA ALA A 27 -13.82 -10.97 10.76
C ALA A 27 -15.27 -10.92 10.23
N HIS A 28 -16.16 -10.16 10.90
CA HIS A 28 -17.58 -10.07 10.56
C HIS A 28 -18.11 -8.63 10.46
N SER A 29 -17.24 -7.62 10.49
CA SER A 29 -17.67 -6.22 10.35
C SER A 29 -16.53 -5.34 9.88
N VAL A 30 -16.61 -4.86 8.64
CA VAL A 30 -15.63 -3.90 8.11
C VAL A 30 -15.99 -2.52 8.65
N LYS A 31 -15.14 -1.94 9.52
CA LYS A 31 -15.31 -0.54 9.91
C LYS A 31 -15.00 0.33 8.68
N PRO A 32 -15.95 1.17 8.18
CA PRO A 32 -15.73 1.93 6.95
C PRO A 32 -14.42 2.75 6.92
N PRO A 33 -13.99 3.44 8.00
CA PRO A 33 -12.73 4.17 7.98
C PRO A 33 -11.49 3.28 7.76
N VAL A 34 -11.47 2.09 8.38
CA VAL A 34 -10.34 1.15 8.27
C VAL A 34 -10.26 0.55 6.86
N MET A 35 -11.42 0.36 6.22
CA MET A 35 -11.49 -0.08 4.83
C MET A 35 -11.01 0.99 3.86
N MET A 36 -11.36 2.26 4.09
CA MET A 36 -10.90 3.37 3.25
C MET A 36 -9.38 3.55 3.35
N ASP A 37 -8.81 3.45 4.56
CA ASP A 37 -7.35 3.47 4.74
C ASP A 37 -6.69 2.30 4.01
N LEU A 38 -7.27 1.10 4.11
CA LEU A 38 -6.73 -0.08 3.43
C LEU A 38 -6.72 0.10 1.91
N LEU A 39 -7.84 0.55 1.33
CA LEU A 39 -7.95 0.80 -0.11
C LEU A 39 -6.95 1.85 -0.58
N ALA A 40 -6.78 2.94 0.18
CA ALA A 40 -5.79 3.97 -0.14
C ALA A 40 -4.35 3.43 -0.13
N TYR A 41 -4.01 2.53 0.81
CA TYR A 41 -2.68 1.90 0.82
C TYR A 41 -2.48 0.93 -0.35
N GLU A 42 -3.52 0.17 -0.72
CA GLU A 42 -3.48 -0.76 -1.85
C GLU A 42 -3.36 0.00 -3.19
N ASP A 43 -4.11 1.09 -3.37
CA ASP A 43 -4.00 1.97 -4.54
C ASP A 43 -2.59 2.60 -4.65
N GLU A 44 -2.03 3.11 -3.54
CA GLU A 44 -0.67 3.67 -3.54
C GLU A 44 0.39 2.61 -3.88
N TYR A 45 0.22 1.37 -3.38
CA TYR A 45 1.14 0.27 -3.67
C TYR A 45 1.16 -0.06 -5.16
N ASP A 46 -0.03 -0.19 -5.77
CA ASP A 46 -0.16 -0.51 -7.19
C ASP A 46 0.45 0.57 -8.09
N ASP A 47 0.24 1.85 -7.75
CA ASP A 47 0.81 2.96 -8.51
C ASP A 47 2.33 3.06 -8.39
N LEU A 48 2.89 2.73 -7.22
CA LEU A 48 4.34 2.67 -7.01
C LEU A 48 4.96 1.47 -7.73
N MET A 49 4.26 0.34 -7.80
CA MET A 49 4.69 -0.84 -8.57
C MET A 49 4.74 -0.54 -10.07
N LYS A 50 3.75 0.18 -10.61
CA LYS A 50 3.78 0.65 -12.02
C LYS A 50 4.97 1.58 -12.26
N GLN A 51 5.18 2.58 -11.39
CA GLN A 51 6.32 3.49 -11.50
C GLN A 51 7.66 2.74 -11.45
N LEU A 52 7.79 1.73 -10.58
CA LEU A 52 8.98 0.90 -10.48
C LEU A 52 9.23 0.07 -11.74
N ALA A 53 8.16 -0.45 -12.36
CA ALA A 53 8.24 -1.18 -13.61
C ALA A 53 8.68 -0.28 -14.78
N ASP A 54 8.11 0.93 -14.85
CA ASP A 54 8.46 1.92 -15.88
C ASP A 54 9.92 2.41 -15.77
N LEU A 55 10.46 2.51 -14.55
CA LEU A 55 11.88 2.85 -14.32
C LEU A 55 12.87 1.78 -14.77
N LYS A 56 12.42 0.53 -14.91
CA LYS A 56 13.24 -0.61 -15.34
C LYS A 56 13.14 -0.91 -16.84
N LYS A 57 12.29 -0.17 -17.55
CA LYS A 57 12.02 -0.32 -18.98
C LYS A 57 12.95 0.56 -19.80
#